data_AF-A0AB36RB26-F1
#
_entry.id   AF-A0AB36RB26-F1
#
_cell.length_a   1.000
_cell.length_b   1.000
_cell.length_c   1.000
_cell.angle_alpha   90.00
_cell.angle_beta   90.00
_cell.angle_gamma   90.00
#
_symmetry.space_group_name_H-M   'P 1'
#
loop_
_entity.id
_entity.type
_entity.pdbx_description
1 polymer ?
#
loop_
_entity_poly.entity_id
_entity_poly.type
_entity_poly.pdbx_seq_one_letter_code
_entity_poly.pdbx_strand_id
1 'polypeptide(L)'
;MTEETFSDEILMRFADGELDPETVARIEQAMEIDDRLVTRVAMFIETRAQAQAALKPLLDEPVPEKLVAAVEQMVEAKRASEKAASVLPFGGGRMAGPPSRSQWLLPIAASLAAVVGALAGYWAAGTNERAQGGLWVAGVIRPALGQALETVESGKEIKLAGISDRFRAIATFRNNSQDLCREFEVDSQDRSTVMSVACRSGDEWRVSFAVVAPGDAGGYAPASSAEALDAYLSAIEAGAPMSAEEEVKALTEVRQKDQK
;
A
#
# COMPACT_ATOMS: atom_id res chain seq x y z
N MET A 1 -39.25 23.06 5.25
CA MET A 1 -37.78 23.25 5.30
C MET A 1 -37.19 21.87 5.45
N THR A 2 -36.40 21.43 4.49
CA THR A 2 -35.70 20.14 4.51
C THR A 2 -34.53 20.24 5.47
N GLU A 3 -34.57 19.50 6.57
CA GLU A 3 -33.38 19.27 7.41
C GLU A 3 -32.37 18.51 6.56
N GLU A 4 -31.28 19.17 6.19
CA GLU A 4 -30.17 18.54 5.49
C GLU A 4 -29.28 17.86 6.53
N THR A 5 -29.32 16.53 6.58
CA THR A 5 -28.63 15.76 7.61
C THR A 5 -27.18 15.47 7.19
N PHE A 6 -26.21 16.09 7.84
CA PHE A 6 -24.79 15.77 7.69
C PHE A 6 -24.39 14.60 8.60
N SER A 7 -23.67 13.61 8.05
CA SER A 7 -23.09 12.51 8.81
C SER A 7 -21.96 13.01 9.72
N ASP A 8 -21.69 12.30 10.82
CA ASP A 8 -20.59 12.65 11.73
C ASP A 8 -19.23 12.62 11.02
N GLU A 9 -19.04 11.72 10.07
CA GLU A 9 -17.84 11.67 9.23
C GLU A 9 -17.59 12.98 8.48
N ILE A 10 -18.63 13.54 7.85
CA ILE A 10 -18.51 14.81 7.13
C ILE A 10 -18.20 15.97 8.10
N LEU A 11 -18.79 15.95 9.30
CA LEU A 11 -18.52 17.00 10.30
C LEU A 11 -17.11 16.90 10.91
N MET A 12 -16.56 15.69 11.06
CA MET A 12 -15.16 15.49 11.44
C MET A 12 -14.22 16.03 10.35
N ARG A 13 -14.48 15.68 9.08
CA ARG A 13 -13.70 16.20 7.94
C ARG A 13 -13.79 17.73 7.82
N PHE A 14 -14.95 18.31 8.12
CA PHE A 14 -15.11 19.76 8.24
C PHE A 14 -14.22 20.33 9.35
N ALA A 15 -14.25 19.71 10.55
CA ALA A 15 -13.45 20.14 11.69
C ALA A 15 -11.93 20.03 11.43
N ASP A 16 -11.50 19.08 10.60
CA ASP A 16 -10.09 18.91 10.20
C ASP A 16 -9.66 19.81 9.03
N GLY A 17 -10.62 20.34 8.25
CA GLY A 17 -10.38 21.21 7.10
C GLY A 17 -10.17 20.46 5.78
N GLU A 18 -10.71 19.25 5.67
CA GLU A 18 -10.49 18.32 4.55
C GLU A 18 -11.64 18.27 3.53
N LEU A 19 -12.58 19.21 3.61
CA LEU A 19 -13.70 19.32 2.69
C LEU A 19 -13.40 20.32 1.57
N ASP A 20 -14.04 20.11 0.43
CA ASP A 20 -14.03 21.06 -0.67
C ASP A 20 -14.82 22.35 -0.31
N PRO A 21 -14.53 23.49 -0.98
CA PRO A 21 -15.15 24.77 -0.64
C PRO A 21 -16.68 24.80 -0.79
N GLU A 22 -17.25 23.99 -1.68
CA GLU A 22 -18.71 23.95 -1.90
C GLU A 22 -19.40 23.26 -0.72
N THR A 23 -18.85 22.15 -0.25
CA THR A 23 -19.38 21.43 0.92
C THR A 23 -19.21 22.24 2.21
N VAL A 24 -18.09 22.96 2.37
CA VAL A 24 -17.86 23.88 3.50
C VAL A 24 -18.98 24.95 3.55
N ALA A 25 -19.25 25.62 2.43
CA ALA A 25 -20.28 26.66 2.37
C ALA A 25 -21.68 26.13 2.70
N ARG A 26 -22.01 24.90 2.29
CA ARG A 26 -23.29 24.25 2.64
C ARG A 26 -23.43 24.00 4.14
N ILE A 27 -22.36 23.51 4.79
CA ILE A 27 -22.35 23.27 6.23
C ILE A 27 -22.46 24.59 6.99
N GLU A 28 -21.71 25.62 6.57
CA GLU A 28 -21.79 26.96 7.18
C GLU A 28 -23.20 27.56 7.07
N GLN A 29 -23.84 27.45 5.90
CA GLN A 29 -25.21 27.91 5.71
C GLN A 29 -26.21 27.15 6.59
N ALA A 30 -26.03 25.83 6.73
CA ALA A 30 -26.89 25.02 7.60
C ALA A 30 -26.68 25.38 9.09
N MET A 31 -25.46 25.74 9.49
CA MET A 31 -25.15 26.20 10.84
C MET A 31 -25.82 27.54 11.20
N GLU A 32 -26.19 28.37 10.23
CA GLU A 32 -26.94 29.62 10.50
C GLU A 32 -28.34 29.38 11.06
N ILE A 33 -28.92 28.19 10.83
CA ILE A 33 -30.30 27.86 11.19
C ILE A 33 -30.44 26.64 12.10
N ASP A 34 -29.37 25.85 12.31
CA ASP A 34 -29.38 24.65 13.15
C ASP A 34 -28.31 24.71 14.27
N ASP A 35 -28.75 25.12 15.47
CA ASP A 35 -27.92 25.15 16.68
C ASP A 35 -27.39 23.75 17.09
N ARG A 36 -28.10 22.68 16.72
CA ARG A 36 -27.67 21.30 17.03
C ARG A 36 -26.48 20.92 16.16
N LEU A 37 -26.47 21.34 14.91
CA LEU A 37 -25.34 21.18 14.00
C LEU A 37 -24.11 21.94 14.52
N VAL A 38 -24.29 23.19 14.97
CA VAL A 38 -23.21 23.99 15.60
C VAL A 38 -22.61 23.25 16.79
N THR A 39 -23.45 22.69 17.67
CA THR A 39 -23.00 21.96 18.84
C THR A 39 -22.17 20.71 18.48
N ARG A 40 -22.60 19.97 17.44
CA ARG A 40 -21.87 18.79 16.95
C ARG A 40 -20.51 19.17 16.36
N VAL A 41 -20.46 20.21 15.52
CA VAL A 41 -19.21 20.71 14.93
C VAL A 41 -18.25 21.19 16.03
N ALA A 42 -18.75 21.93 17.03
CA ALA A 42 -17.95 22.42 18.14
C ALA A 42 -17.27 21.28 18.93
N MET A 43 -17.98 20.17 19.16
CA MET A 43 -17.43 18.99 19.83
C MET A 43 -16.21 18.42 19.08
N PHE A 44 -16.28 18.32 17.75
CA PHE A 44 -15.16 17.80 16.94
C PHE A 44 -13.98 18.76 16.91
N ILE A 45 -14.24 20.07 16.78
CA ILE A 45 -13.18 21.10 16.83
C ILE A 45 -12.48 21.12 18.18
N GLU A 46 -13.23 21.01 19.28
CA GLU A 46 -12.67 20.96 20.64
C GLU A 46 -11.81 19.70 20.83
N THR A 47 -12.30 18.55 20.39
CA THR A 47 -11.55 17.28 20.45
C THR A 47 -10.23 17.39 19.70
N ARG A 48 -10.24 17.95 18.48
CA ARG A 48 -9.04 18.22 17.68
C ARG A 48 -8.06 19.13 18.44
N ALA A 49 -8.55 20.21 19.03
CA ALA A 49 -7.72 21.15 19.78
C ALA A 49 -7.06 20.49 21.00
N GLN A 50 -7.79 19.64 21.73
CA GLN A 50 -7.25 18.91 22.87
C GLN A 50 -6.18 17.90 22.44
N ALA A 51 -6.41 17.15 21.36
CA ALA A 51 -5.42 16.23 20.80
C ALA A 51 -4.15 16.97 20.37
N GLN A 52 -4.29 18.10 19.67
CA GLN A 52 -3.16 18.95 19.27
C GLN A 52 -2.39 19.45 20.49
N ALA A 53 -3.08 19.92 21.54
CA ALA A 53 -2.45 20.41 22.75
C ALA A 53 -1.65 19.31 23.48
N ALA A 54 -2.18 18.08 23.53
CA ALA A 54 -1.51 16.94 24.14
C ALA A 54 -0.24 16.51 23.38
N LEU A 55 -0.26 16.62 22.04
CA LEU A 55 0.85 16.18 21.20
C LEU A 55 1.90 17.26 20.94
N LYS A 56 1.55 18.54 21.13
CA LYS A 56 2.44 19.69 20.90
C LYS A 56 3.81 19.58 21.57
N PRO A 57 3.95 19.12 22.82
CA PRO A 57 5.27 18.96 23.45
C PRO A 57 6.19 17.95 22.77
N LEU A 58 5.63 16.98 22.03
CA LEU A 58 6.43 16.03 21.24
C LEU A 58 6.97 16.65 19.95
N LEU A 59 6.33 17.71 19.45
CA LEU A 59 6.76 18.44 18.25
C LEU A 59 7.90 19.42 18.54
N ASP A 60 8.20 19.67 19.81
CA ASP A 60 9.34 20.50 20.23
C ASP A 60 10.68 19.73 20.19
N GLU A 61 10.68 18.45 19.77
CA GLU A 61 11.91 17.73 19.45
C GLU A 61 12.61 18.40 18.25
N PRO A 62 13.92 18.73 18.36
CA PRO A 62 14.62 19.37 17.26
C PRO A 62 14.59 18.46 16.03
N VAL A 63 14.17 19.02 14.90
CA VAL A 63 14.16 18.31 13.62
C VAL A 63 15.57 17.75 13.35
N PRO A 64 15.72 16.44 13.10
CA PRO A 64 17.02 15.84 12.83
C PRO A 64 17.79 16.57 11.73
N GLU A 65 19.08 16.85 11.96
CA GLU A 65 19.93 17.62 11.02
C GLU A 65 19.92 17.04 9.60
N LYS A 66 19.80 15.71 9.48
CA LYS A 66 19.72 15.03 8.17
C LYS A 66 18.52 15.51 7.33
N LEU A 67 17.39 15.79 7.97
CA LEU A 67 16.16 16.23 7.31
C LEU A 67 16.29 17.70 6.89
N VAL A 68 16.87 18.53 7.75
CA VAL A 68 17.20 19.93 7.41
C VAL A 68 18.10 19.98 6.18
N ALA A 69 19.19 19.21 6.19
CA ALA A 69 20.12 19.14 5.05
C ALA A 69 19.45 18.62 3.77
N ALA A 70 18.56 17.63 3.87
CA ALA A 70 17.82 17.12 2.72
C ALA A 70 16.89 18.18 2.10
N VAL A 71 16.15 18.94 2.93
CA VAL A 71 15.28 20.02 2.45
C VAL A 71 16.10 21.14 1.82
N GLU A 72 17.23 21.54 2.43
CA GLU A 72 18.12 22.55 1.85
C GLU A 72 18.65 22.13 0.47
N GLN A 73 19.04 20.87 0.30
CA GLN A 73 19.47 20.34 -0.99
C GLN A 73 18.35 20.37 -2.04
N MET A 74 17.11 20.02 -1.65
CA MET A 74 15.96 20.10 -2.56
C MET A 74 15.67 21.55 -2.98
N VAL A 75 15.76 22.50 -2.05
CA VAL A 75 15.58 23.93 -2.34
C VAL A 75 16.66 24.44 -3.29
N GLU A 76 17.92 24.05 -3.07
CA GLU A 76 19.03 24.48 -3.93
C GLU A 76 18.95 23.85 -5.32
N ALA A 77 18.59 22.57 -5.43
CA ALA A 77 18.36 21.91 -6.71
C ALA A 77 17.23 22.58 -7.51
N LYS A 78 16.14 22.98 -6.85
CA LYS A 78 15.04 23.71 -7.50
C LYS A 78 15.49 25.10 -7.97
N ARG A 79 16.22 25.84 -7.15
CA ARG A 79 16.80 27.15 -7.54
C ARG A 79 17.79 27.04 -8.68
N ALA A 80 18.61 25.99 -8.71
CA ALA A 80 19.54 25.71 -9.80
C ALA A 80 18.80 25.37 -11.11
N SER A 81 17.70 24.61 -11.02
CA SER A 81 16.84 24.29 -12.17
C SER A 81 16.14 25.54 -12.74
N GLU A 82 15.66 26.45 -11.87
CA GLU A 82 15.05 27.73 -12.29
C GLU A 82 16.09 28.69 -12.91
N LYS A 83 17.33 28.71 -12.41
CA LYS A 83 18.43 29.48 -13.03
C LYS A 83 18.95 28.89 -14.34
N ALA A 84 18.85 27.56 -14.51
CA ALA A 84 19.27 26.87 -15.72
C ALA A 84 18.22 26.91 -16.86
N ALA A 85 17.05 27.50 -16.61
CA ALA A 85 16.05 27.81 -17.64
C ALA A 85 16.49 28.99 -18.53
N SER A 86 17.69 28.91 -19.11
CA SER A 86 18.08 29.73 -20.25
C SER A 86 17.37 29.16 -21.48
N VAL A 87 16.35 29.87 -21.95
CA VAL A 87 15.69 29.57 -23.22
C VAL A 87 16.73 29.73 -24.33
N LEU A 88 17.31 28.62 -24.78
CA LEU A 88 18.19 28.61 -25.94
C LEU A 88 17.35 28.98 -27.17
N PRO A 89 17.65 30.09 -27.88
CA PRO A 89 16.97 30.36 -29.13
C PRO A 89 17.38 29.27 -30.13
N PHE A 90 16.40 28.63 -30.76
CA PHE A 90 16.65 27.75 -31.90
C PHE A 90 17.15 28.60 -33.08
N GLY A 91 18.47 28.86 -33.08
CA GLY A 91 19.16 29.50 -34.18
C GLY A 91 19.20 28.55 -35.37
N GLY A 92 18.48 28.90 -36.44
CA GLY A 92 18.47 28.20 -37.72
C GLY A 92 19.83 28.27 -38.42
N GLY A 93 20.79 27.47 -37.96
CA GLY A 93 22.09 27.31 -38.59
C GLY A 93 22.05 26.21 -39.65
N ARG A 94 21.89 26.60 -40.92
CA ARG A 94 22.12 25.71 -42.07
C ARG A 94 23.62 25.39 -42.17
N MET A 95 24.04 24.22 -41.68
CA MET A 95 25.39 23.69 -41.93
C MET A 95 25.45 23.09 -43.35
N ALA A 96 26.06 23.83 -44.28
CA ALA A 96 26.49 23.31 -45.56
C ALA A 96 27.84 22.59 -45.38
N GLY A 97 27.81 21.26 -45.41
CA GLY A 97 28.99 20.41 -45.56
C GLY A 97 28.96 19.65 -46.89
N PRO A 98 30.11 19.33 -47.52
CA PRO A 98 30.15 18.69 -48.82
C PRO A 98 29.66 17.22 -48.75
N PRO A 99 29.00 16.70 -49.80
CA PRO A 99 28.38 15.39 -49.76
C PRO A 99 29.43 14.28 -49.87
N SER A 100 29.73 13.61 -48.75
CA SER A 100 30.45 12.34 -48.77
C SER A 100 29.51 11.22 -49.23
N ARG A 101 29.81 10.65 -50.39
CA ARG A 101 28.95 9.74 -51.15
C ARG A 101 29.22 8.26 -50.83
N SER A 102 29.48 7.94 -49.57
CA SER A 102 29.83 6.57 -49.17
C SER A 102 29.32 6.28 -47.76
N GLN A 103 28.05 5.85 -47.64
CA GLN A 103 27.54 5.12 -46.46
C GLN A 103 26.10 4.58 -46.60
N TRP A 104 25.60 4.34 -47.82
CA TRP A 104 24.25 3.81 -48.07
C TRP A 104 24.09 2.29 -47.86
N LEU A 105 24.96 1.65 -47.06
CA LEU A 105 24.86 0.23 -46.72
C LEU A 105 24.85 -0.06 -45.21
N LEU A 106 24.68 0.98 -44.37
CA LEU A 106 24.58 0.81 -42.92
C LEU A 106 23.19 0.94 -42.25
N PRO A 107 22.06 1.24 -42.93
CA PRO A 107 20.77 1.31 -42.22
C PRO A 107 19.94 0.02 -42.29
N ILE A 108 20.48 -1.12 -42.76
CA ILE A 108 19.77 -2.42 -42.70
C ILE A 108 20.24 -3.25 -41.49
N ALA A 109 21.50 -3.09 -41.06
CA ALA A 109 22.03 -3.81 -39.90
C ALA A 109 21.47 -3.30 -38.56
N ALA A 110 21.19 -2.00 -38.45
CA ALA A 110 20.64 -1.41 -37.22
C ALA A 110 19.19 -1.85 -36.93
N SER A 111 18.37 -2.03 -37.96
CA SER A 111 16.99 -2.54 -37.82
C SER A 111 16.94 -4.02 -37.47
N LEU A 112 17.87 -4.84 -37.98
CA LEU A 112 17.95 -6.26 -37.61
C LEU A 112 18.51 -6.44 -36.19
N ALA A 113 19.49 -5.65 -35.77
CA ALA A 113 19.96 -5.64 -34.39
C ALA A 113 18.89 -5.13 -33.40
N ALA A 114 18.05 -4.17 -33.79
CA ALA A 114 16.94 -3.72 -32.96
C ALA A 114 15.82 -4.77 -32.84
N VAL A 115 15.50 -5.50 -33.92
CA VAL A 115 14.51 -6.59 -33.87
C VAL A 115 15.03 -7.81 -33.11
N VAL A 116 16.30 -8.19 -33.30
CA VAL A 116 16.95 -9.27 -32.52
C VAL A 116 17.13 -8.85 -31.07
N GLY A 117 17.48 -7.59 -30.80
CA GLY A 117 17.56 -7.03 -29.45
C GLY A 117 16.20 -6.88 -28.77
N ALA A 118 15.13 -6.58 -29.52
CA ALA A 118 13.77 -6.54 -29.00
C ALA A 118 13.19 -7.94 -28.79
N LEU A 119 13.50 -8.91 -29.65
CA LEU A 119 13.12 -10.32 -29.46
C LEU A 119 13.92 -10.97 -28.34
N ALA A 120 15.23 -10.76 -28.27
CA ALA A 120 16.06 -11.21 -27.16
C ALA A 120 15.72 -10.47 -25.87
N GLY A 121 15.36 -9.19 -25.94
CA GLY A 121 14.86 -8.40 -24.82
C GLY A 121 13.47 -8.83 -24.36
N TYR A 122 12.59 -9.25 -25.27
CA TYR A 122 11.27 -9.79 -24.94
C TYR A 122 11.34 -11.23 -24.41
N TRP A 123 12.25 -12.06 -24.93
CA TRP A 123 12.53 -13.39 -24.38
C TRP A 123 13.26 -13.28 -23.04
N ALA A 124 14.24 -12.38 -22.91
CA ALA A 124 14.93 -12.11 -21.64
C ALA A 124 14.04 -11.38 -20.62
N ALA A 125 13.06 -10.59 -21.05
CA ALA A 125 12.04 -10.01 -20.17
C ALA A 125 10.92 -11.01 -19.85
N GLY A 126 10.66 -11.97 -20.73
CA GLY A 126 9.82 -13.14 -20.47
C GLY A 126 10.50 -14.17 -19.56
N THR A 127 11.84 -14.14 -19.48
CA THR A 127 12.66 -14.90 -18.53
C THR A 127 13.30 -14.03 -17.45
N ASN A 128 12.90 -12.77 -17.31
CA ASN A 128 12.89 -12.12 -16.00
C ASN A 128 11.74 -12.77 -15.25
N GLU A 129 11.95 -14.06 -14.94
CA GLU A 129 11.55 -14.61 -13.67
C GLU A 129 11.80 -13.52 -12.65
N ARG A 130 10.69 -12.91 -12.24
CA ARG A 130 10.55 -12.16 -11.01
C ARG A 130 11.55 -12.76 -10.03
N ALA A 131 12.57 -11.99 -9.70
CA ALA A 131 13.59 -12.37 -8.76
C ALA A 131 12.90 -13.03 -7.58
N GLN A 132 13.31 -14.27 -7.33
CA GLN A 132 12.68 -15.20 -6.42
C GLN A 132 12.78 -14.63 -5.00
N GLY A 133 11.67 -14.07 -4.53
CA GLY A 133 11.51 -13.46 -3.21
C GLY A 133 10.12 -12.85 -3.15
N GLY A 134 9.23 -13.40 -2.33
CA GLY A 134 7.82 -13.00 -2.30
C GLY A 134 6.88 -14.08 -2.82
N LEU A 135 5.95 -14.47 -1.97
CA LEU A 135 4.92 -15.46 -2.20
C LEU A 135 4.15 -15.18 -3.52
N TRP A 136 4.17 -16.14 -4.45
CA TRP A 136 3.37 -16.08 -5.68
C TRP A 136 1.89 -16.24 -5.33
N VAL A 137 1.17 -15.11 -5.31
CA VAL A 137 -0.29 -15.07 -5.10
C VAL A 137 -0.97 -15.35 -6.44
N ALA A 138 -0.94 -16.62 -6.85
CA ALA A 138 -1.87 -17.25 -7.79
C ALA A 138 -1.40 -18.69 -8.03
N GLY A 139 -1.83 -19.63 -7.19
CA GLY A 139 -1.73 -21.07 -7.44
C GLY A 139 -0.70 -21.81 -6.57
N VAL A 140 -1.26 -22.65 -5.69
CA VAL A 140 -0.60 -23.58 -4.75
C VAL A 140 0.16 -22.89 -3.60
N ILE A 141 -0.44 -22.93 -2.42
CA ILE A 141 0.19 -22.55 -1.16
C ILE A 141 1.41 -23.44 -0.94
N ARG A 142 2.58 -22.84 -0.71
CA ARG A 142 3.78 -23.61 -0.35
C ARG A 142 3.51 -24.40 0.94
N PRO A 143 3.96 -25.65 1.07
CA PRO A 143 3.72 -26.46 2.26
C PRO A 143 4.10 -25.76 3.57
N ALA A 144 5.20 -24.99 3.56
CA ALA A 144 5.64 -24.21 4.72
C ALA A 144 4.63 -23.12 5.15
N LEU A 145 3.95 -22.48 4.19
CA LEU A 145 2.91 -21.49 4.49
C LEU A 145 1.62 -22.15 4.99
N GLY A 146 1.20 -23.28 4.38
CA GLY A 146 0.07 -24.06 4.89
C GLY A 146 0.28 -24.51 6.34
N GLN A 147 1.47 -25.02 6.64
CA GLN A 147 1.83 -25.39 8.00
C GLN A 147 1.82 -24.19 8.96
N ALA A 148 2.34 -23.02 8.53
CA ALA A 148 2.29 -21.81 9.34
C ALA A 148 0.85 -21.35 9.62
N LEU A 149 -0.02 -21.42 8.60
CA LEU A 149 -1.46 -21.12 8.71
C LEU A 149 -2.21 -22.08 9.65
N GLU A 150 -1.67 -23.24 9.99
CA GLU A 150 -2.29 -24.18 10.92
C GLU A 150 -1.68 -24.20 12.32
N THR A 151 -0.46 -23.68 12.48
CA THR A 151 0.33 -23.87 13.70
C THR A 151 0.68 -22.58 14.43
N VAL A 152 0.77 -21.46 13.72
CA VAL A 152 1.13 -20.17 14.31
C VAL A 152 -0.15 -19.49 14.79
N GLU A 153 -0.24 -19.18 16.08
CA GLU A 153 -1.37 -18.42 16.65
C GLU A 153 -1.30 -16.94 16.25
N SER A 154 -2.45 -16.26 16.22
CA SER A 154 -2.52 -14.83 15.94
C SER A 154 -1.64 -14.01 16.91
N GLY A 155 -0.95 -13.01 16.40
CA GLY A 155 0.01 -12.18 17.14
C GLY A 155 1.42 -12.78 17.27
N LYS A 156 1.67 -14.00 16.76
CA LYS A 156 3.01 -14.61 16.73
C LYS A 156 3.65 -14.50 15.35
N GLU A 157 4.98 -14.50 15.34
CA GLU A 157 5.80 -14.53 14.13
C GLU A 157 6.77 -15.72 14.11
N ILE A 158 7.03 -16.24 12.91
CA ILE A 158 8.04 -17.27 12.66
C ILE A 158 8.81 -16.96 11.37
N LYS A 159 10.00 -17.55 11.21
CA LYS A 159 10.66 -17.60 9.91
C LYS A 159 10.14 -18.81 9.14
N LEU A 160 9.71 -18.61 7.89
CA LEU A 160 9.25 -19.71 7.05
C LEU A 160 10.43 -20.61 6.68
N ALA A 161 10.25 -21.93 6.77
CA ALA A 161 11.32 -22.87 6.44
C ALA A 161 11.66 -22.82 4.93
N GLY A 162 12.97 -22.76 4.62
CA GLY A 162 13.48 -22.80 3.23
C GLY A 162 13.64 -21.45 2.54
N ILE A 163 13.21 -20.35 3.17
CA ILE A 163 13.37 -18.96 2.71
C ILE A 163 13.64 -18.07 3.92
N SER A 164 14.18 -16.86 3.74
CA SER A 164 14.38 -15.94 4.87
C SER A 164 13.19 -15.02 5.13
N ASP A 165 12.02 -15.35 4.57
CA ASP A 165 10.80 -14.58 4.76
C ASP A 165 10.25 -14.79 6.17
N ARG A 166 9.75 -13.72 6.79
CA ARG A 166 9.08 -13.79 8.10
C ARG A 166 7.58 -13.83 7.90
N PHE A 167 6.93 -14.79 8.52
CA PHE A 167 5.47 -14.91 8.56
C PHE A 167 4.97 -14.39 9.92
N ARG A 168 3.96 -13.52 9.89
CA ARG A 168 3.26 -13.03 11.07
C ARG A 168 1.76 -13.30 10.92
N ALA A 169 1.18 -14.05 11.85
CA ALA A 169 -0.28 -14.23 11.90
C ALA A 169 -0.91 -13.02 12.58
N ILE A 170 -1.97 -12.46 11.99
CA ILE A 170 -2.65 -11.27 12.52
C ILE A 170 -3.95 -11.67 13.21
N ALA A 171 -4.84 -12.32 12.46
CA ALA A 171 -6.16 -12.68 12.95
C ALA A 171 -6.69 -13.96 12.30
N THR A 172 -7.58 -14.64 13.00
CA THR A 172 -8.40 -15.74 12.48
C THR A 172 -9.87 -15.36 12.62
N PHE A 173 -10.65 -15.56 11.56
CA PHE A 173 -12.08 -15.18 11.51
C PHE A 173 -12.85 -16.11 10.56
N ARG A 174 -14.17 -15.88 10.42
CA ARG A 174 -15.02 -16.55 9.42
C ARG A 174 -15.54 -15.55 8.39
N ASN A 175 -15.64 -15.96 7.14
CA ASN A 175 -16.33 -15.20 6.09
C ASN A 175 -17.84 -15.49 6.09
N ASN A 176 -18.59 -14.87 5.17
CA ASN A 176 -20.02 -15.12 4.97
C ASN A 176 -20.36 -16.62 4.77
N SER A 177 -19.54 -17.34 3.99
CA SER A 177 -19.67 -18.78 3.73
C SER A 177 -19.33 -19.67 4.93
N GLN A 178 -18.98 -19.10 6.08
CA GLN A 178 -18.50 -19.79 7.28
C GLN A 178 -17.16 -20.50 7.11
N ASP A 179 -16.42 -20.21 6.04
CA ASP A 179 -15.06 -20.71 5.85
C ASP A 179 -14.12 -20.07 6.88
N LEU A 180 -13.17 -20.86 7.38
CA LEU A 180 -12.13 -20.35 8.28
C LEU A 180 -11.11 -19.54 7.46
N CYS A 181 -10.95 -18.27 7.77
CA CYS A 181 -10.01 -17.39 7.11
C CYS A 181 -8.95 -16.89 8.10
N ARG A 182 -7.74 -16.66 7.59
CA ARG A 182 -6.62 -16.11 8.34
C ARG A 182 -6.00 -14.94 7.60
N GLU A 183 -5.81 -13.86 8.34
CA GLU A 183 -5.04 -12.71 7.92
C GLU A 183 -3.60 -12.86 8.41
N PHE A 184 -2.65 -12.58 7.54
CA PHE A 184 -1.24 -12.70 7.84
C PHE A 184 -0.40 -11.77 6.97
N GLU A 185 0.81 -11.52 7.43
CA GLU A 185 1.83 -10.79 6.68
C GLU A 185 3.02 -11.69 6.40
N VAL A 186 3.64 -11.46 5.24
CA VAL A 186 4.92 -12.05 4.88
C VAL A 186 5.90 -10.93 4.54
N ASP A 187 6.91 -10.75 5.38
CA ASP A 187 8.03 -9.86 5.06
C ASP A 187 9.05 -10.62 4.22
N SER A 188 9.40 -10.08 3.05
CA SER A 188 10.46 -10.63 2.21
C SER A 188 11.79 -9.89 2.40
N GLN A 189 12.86 -10.52 1.92
CA GLN A 189 14.23 -10.00 2.03
C GLN A 189 14.44 -8.67 1.30
N ASP A 190 13.63 -8.39 0.28
CA ASP A 190 13.66 -7.14 -0.48
C ASP A 190 13.03 -5.95 0.29
N ARG A 191 12.65 -6.17 1.55
CA ARG A 191 11.96 -5.24 2.44
C ARG A 191 10.54 -4.91 1.98
N SER A 192 9.92 -5.75 1.16
CA SER A 192 8.48 -5.70 0.95
C SER A 192 7.75 -6.50 2.02
N THR A 193 6.59 -6.00 2.42
CA THR A 193 5.64 -6.72 3.29
C THR A 193 4.41 -7.04 2.46
N VAL A 194 4.00 -8.31 2.45
CA VAL A 194 2.78 -8.73 1.75
C VAL A 194 1.70 -9.01 2.77
N MET A 195 0.68 -8.16 2.82
CA MET A 195 -0.52 -8.38 3.64
C MET A 195 -1.46 -9.30 2.86
N SER A 196 -1.92 -10.39 3.48
CA SER A 196 -2.66 -11.44 2.79
C SER A 196 -3.80 -12.00 3.63
N VAL A 197 -4.85 -12.48 2.96
CA VAL A 197 -5.90 -13.31 3.55
C VAL A 197 -5.91 -14.65 2.84
N ALA A 198 -5.90 -15.74 3.62
CA ALA A 198 -6.14 -17.08 3.12
C ALA A 198 -7.38 -17.68 3.78
N CYS A 199 -8.28 -18.22 2.98
CA CYS A 199 -9.47 -18.92 3.45
C CYS A 199 -9.35 -20.42 3.18
N ARG A 200 -9.85 -21.21 4.11
CA ARG A 200 -9.87 -22.66 4.05
C ARG A 200 -11.04 -23.10 3.15
N SER A 201 -10.72 -23.76 2.04
CA SER A 201 -11.70 -24.27 1.07
C SER A 201 -11.58 -25.78 0.97
N GLY A 202 -12.45 -26.53 1.65
CA GLY A 202 -12.39 -28.00 1.69
C GLY A 202 -11.21 -28.47 2.54
N ASP A 203 -10.23 -29.14 1.92
CA ASP A 203 -9.00 -29.66 2.55
C ASP A 203 -7.71 -28.88 2.17
N GLU A 204 -7.85 -27.75 1.44
CA GLU A 204 -6.74 -26.82 1.23
C GLU A 204 -7.00 -25.41 1.77
N TRP A 205 -5.91 -24.72 2.14
CA TRP A 205 -5.90 -23.26 2.30
C TRP A 205 -5.75 -22.62 0.91
N ARG A 206 -6.47 -21.51 0.65
CA ARG A 206 -6.34 -20.73 -0.57
C ARG A 206 -6.18 -19.25 -0.24
N VAL A 207 -5.09 -18.64 -0.71
CA VAL A 207 -4.92 -17.19 -0.64
C VAL A 207 -5.99 -16.55 -1.52
N SER A 208 -6.83 -15.72 -0.91
CA SER A 208 -7.98 -15.06 -1.53
C SER A 208 -7.78 -13.56 -1.68
N PHE A 209 -6.80 -12.99 -0.97
CA PHE A 209 -6.36 -11.61 -1.11
C PHE A 209 -4.87 -11.51 -0.81
N ALA A 210 -4.18 -10.64 -1.54
CA ALA A 210 -2.86 -10.16 -1.15
C ALA A 210 -2.57 -8.79 -1.75
N VAL A 211 -1.90 -7.95 -0.97
CA VAL A 211 -1.40 -6.64 -1.41
C VAL A 211 0.06 -6.49 -0.96
N VAL A 212 0.89 -6.02 -1.87
CA VAL A 212 2.30 -5.73 -1.58
C VAL A 212 2.39 -4.30 -1.05
N ALA A 213 2.80 -4.17 0.20
CA ALA A 213 3.25 -2.94 0.78
C ALA A 213 4.77 -2.81 0.52
N PRO A 214 5.23 -1.79 -0.24
CA PRO A 214 6.64 -1.48 -0.28
C PRO A 214 7.07 -1.04 1.12
N GLY A 215 7.86 -1.86 1.81
CA GLY A 215 8.31 -1.53 3.16
C GLY A 215 9.40 -0.47 3.11
N ASP A 216 9.30 0.47 4.04
CA ASP A 216 10.41 1.34 4.39
C ASP A 216 11.36 0.61 5.37
N ALA A 217 12.42 1.29 5.83
CA ALA A 217 13.43 0.68 6.69
C ALA A 217 12.89 0.12 8.03
N GLY A 218 11.62 0.37 8.38
CA GLY A 218 10.96 -0.10 9.59
C GLY A 218 10.07 -1.34 9.42
N GLY A 219 9.85 -1.83 8.19
CA GLY A 219 8.93 -2.95 7.95
C GLY A 219 7.47 -2.59 8.22
N TYR A 220 7.11 -1.31 8.04
CA TYR A 220 5.74 -0.84 8.15
C TYR A 220 5.09 -0.75 6.76
N ALA A 221 3.84 -1.19 6.68
CA ALA A 221 3.00 -1.06 5.50
C ALA A 221 2.33 0.33 5.46
N PRO A 222 2.25 0.99 4.29
CA PRO A 222 1.56 2.28 4.17
C PRO A 222 0.05 2.13 4.42
N ALA A 223 -0.61 3.21 4.85
CA ALA A 223 -2.04 3.20 5.18
C ALA A 223 -2.92 2.69 4.01
N SER A 224 -2.55 2.97 2.75
CA SER A 224 -3.30 2.54 1.57
C SER A 224 -3.37 1.02 1.38
N SER A 225 -2.38 0.25 1.84
CA SER A 225 -2.47 -1.21 1.81
C SER A 225 -3.41 -1.76 2.88
N ALA A 226 -3.54 -1.07 4.02
CA ALA A 226 -4.54 -1.39 5.03
C ALA A 226 -5.96 -1.06 4.53
N GLU A 227 -6.16 0.07 3.85
CA GLU A 227 -7.46 0.42 3.23
C GLU A 227 -7.92 -0.63 2.20
N ALA A 228 -7.00 -1.13 1.37
CA ALA A 228 -7.31 -2.18 0.40
C ALA A 228 -7.72 -3.50 1.08
N LEU A 229 -7.08 -3.83 2.20
CA LEU A 229 -7.42 -4.99 3.02
C LEU A 229 -8.80 -4.80 3.69
N ASP A 230 -9.08 -3.65 4.29
CA ASP A 230 -10.37 -3.36 4.94
C ASP A 230 -11.53 -3.43 3.96
N ALA A 231 -11.35 -2.90 2.76
CA ALA A 231 -12.33 -3.01 1.68
C ALA A 231 -12.58 -4.49 1.30
N TYR A 232 -11.53 -5.31 1.24
CA TYR A 232 -11.64 -6.73 0.96
C TYR A 232 -12.35 -7.50 2.10
N LEU A 233 -11.97 -7.26 3.36
CA LEU A 233 -12.58 -7.88 4.53
C LEU A 233 -14.08 -7.55 4.62
N SER A 234 -14.45 -6.30 4.31
CA SER A 234 -15.85 -5.88 4.22
C SER A 234 -16.60 -6.62 3.10
N ALA A 235 -15.97 -6.79 1.93
CA ALA A 235 -16.59 -7.46 0.78
C ALA A 235 -16.85 -8.96 1.00
N ILE A 236 -16.03 -9.64 1.81
CA ILE A 236 -16.27 -11.05 2.18
C ILE A 236 -17.14 -11.21 3.45
N GLU A 237 -17.64 -10.08 3.98
CA GLU A 237 -18.36 -9.98 5.25
C GLU A 237 -17.60 -10.72 6.36
N ALA A 238 -16.31 -10.38 6.53
CA ALA A 238 -15.48 -10.96 7.56
C ALA A 238 -16.11 -10.71 8.95
N GLY A 239 -16.34 -11.78 9.70
CA GLY A 239 -16.74 -11.70 11.09
C GLY A 239 -15.63 -11.13 11.97
N ALA A 240 -15.97 -10.85 13.23
CA ALA A 240 -14.99 -10.38 14.21
C ALA A 240 -13.84 -11.40 14.35
N PRO A 241 -12.60 -10.93 14.60
CA PRO A 241 -11.49 -11.81 14.98
C PRO A 241 -11.88 -12.71 16.16
N MET A 242 -11.55 -13.98 16.03
CA MET A 242 -11.78 -14.98 17.08
C MET A 242 -10.96 -14.66 18.33
N SER A 243 -11.48 -15.03 19.50
CA SER A 243 -10.67 -15.07 20.70
C SER A 243 -9.55 -16.12 20.55
N ALA A 244 -8.49 -15.99 21.37
CA ALA A 244 -7.38 -16.94 21.36
C ALA A 244 -7.83 -18.40 21.61
N GLU A 245 -8.83 -18.60 22.48
CA GLU A 245 -9.37 -19.93 22.79
C GLU A 245 -10.13 -20.54 21.61
N GLU A 246 -10.94 -19.72 20.92
CA GLU A 246 -11.69 -20.11 19.73
C GLU A 246 -10.76 -20.42 18.55
N GLU A 247 -9.72 -19.60 18.36
CA GLU A 247 -8.70 -19.83 17.34
C GLU A 247 -7.99 -21.17 17.56
N VAL A 248 -7.46 -21.42 18.76
CA VAL A 248 -6.74 -22.67 19.08
C VAL A 248 -7.62 -23.89 18.84
N LYS A 249 -8.91 -23.80 19.21
CA LYS A 249 -9.88 -24.86 18.93
C LYS A 249 -10.06 -25.08 17.43
N ALA A 250 -10.32 -24.00 16.66
CA ALA A 250 -10.53 -24.08 15.23
C ALA A 250 -9.31 -24.64 14.48
N LEU A 251 -8.09 -24.19 14.81
CA LEU A 251 -6.85 -24.69 14.21
C LEU A 251 -6.58 -26.16 14.58
N THR A 252 -6.93 -26.57 15.80
CA THR A 252 -6.80 -27.98 16.20
C THR A 252 -7.77 -28.88 15.43
N GLU A 253 -9.01 -28.44 15.20
CA GLU A 253 -9.97 -29.16 14.36
C GLU A 253 -9.49 -29.31 12.92
N VAL A 254 -8.87 -28.27 12.34
CA VAL A 254 -8.26 -28.34 11.00
C VAL A 254 -7.15 -29.40 10.97
N ARG A 255 -6.18 -29.33 11.89
CA ARG A 255 -5.06 -30.29 11.94
C ARG A 255 -5.52 -31.74 12.12
N GLN A 256 -6.60 -31.97 12.86
CA GLN A 256 -7.15 -33.32 13.05
C GLN A 256 -7.84 -33.86 11.79
N LYS A 257 -8.43 -32.99 10.96
CA LYS A 257 -9.00 -33.39 9.67
C LYS A 257 -7.91 -33.72 8.67
N ASP A 258 -6.84 -32.92 8.62
CA ASP A 258 -5.74 -33.12 7.66
C ASP A 258 -4.85 -34.34 7.98
N GLN A 259 -4.99 -34.93 9.18
CA GLN A 259 -4.30 -36.17 9.58
C GLN A 259 -5.09 -37.46 9.29
N LYS A 260 -6.35 -37.37 8.86
CA LYS A 260 -7.23 -38.52 8.56
C LYS A 260 -7.28 -38.84 7.08
#